data_AF-A0A7J4CPR8-F1
#
_entry.id   AF-A0A7J4CPR8-F1
#
_cell.length_a   1.000
_cell.length_b   1.000
_cell.length_c   1.000
_cell.angle_alpha   90.00
_cell.angle_beta   90.00
_cell.angle_gamma   90.00
#
_symmetry.space_group_name_H-M   'P 1'
#
loop_
_entity.id
_entity.type
_entity.pdbx_description
1 polymer ?
#
loop_
_entity_poly.entity_id
_entity_poly.type
_entity_poly.pdbx_seq_one_letter_code
_entity_poly.pdbx_strand_id
1 'polypeptide(L)' 'WIRDNDIVIIAPWDFKYTERGDIIWRFTLSQVEWLKDNGHIPKDF' A
#
# COMPACT_ATOMS: atom_id res chain seq x y z
N TRP A 1 11.51 9.18 1.93
CA TRP A 1 11.39 8.75 3.33
C TRP A 1 10.05 8.07 3.51
N ILE A 2 10.06 6.81 3.95
CA ILE A 2 8.88 6.01 4.28
C ILE A 2 8.87 5.89 5.80
N ARG A 3 7.68 6.00 6.40
CA ARG A 3 7.47 5.86 7.84
C ARG A 3 6.57 4.66 8.14
N ASP A 4 6.58 4.25 9.39
CA ASP A 4 5.61 3.27 9.89
C ASP A 4 4.18 3.79 9.66
N ASN A 5 3.29 2.87 9.28
CA ASN A 5 1.90 3.09 8.87
C ASN A 5 1.67 3.77 7.50
N ASP A 6 2.70 3.99 6.67
CA ASP A 6 2.50 4.38 5.28
C ASP A 6 1.89 3.22 4.47
N ILE A 7 0.81 3.48 3.73
CA ILE A 7 0.22 2.51 2.80
C ILE A 7 0.86 2.65 1.43
N VAL A 8 1.31 1.53 0.87
CA VAL A 8 2.06 1.47 -0.40
C VAL A 8 1.49 0.42 -1.34
N ILE A 9 1.71 0.62 -2.64
CA ILE A 9 1.52 -0.43 -3.65
C ILE A 9 2.86 -1.11 -3.88
N ILE A 10 2.84 -2.43 -3.81
CA ILE A 10 3.99 -3.29 -4.05
C ILE A 10 3.78 -4.02 -5.38
N ALA A 11 4.79 -3.99 -6.25
CA ALA A 11 4.89 -4.88 -7.39
C ALA A 11 5.73 -6.10 -6.99
N PRO A 12 5.12 -7.29 -6.82
CA PRO A 12 5.85 -8.50 -6.47
C PRO A 12 6.88 -8.86 -7.54
N TRP A 13 8.03 -9.38 -7.13
CA TRP A 13 9.03 -9.91 -8.07
C TRP A 13 8.60 -11.27 -8.61
N ASP A 14 9.04 -11.59 -9.84
CA ASP A 14 8.78 -12.91 -10.45
C ASP A 14 9.39 -14.05 -9.63
N PHE A 15 10.52 -13.79 -8.96
CA PHE A 15 11.13 -14.71 -8.00
C PHE A 15 10.76 -14.32 -6.58
N LYS A 16 10.42 -15.30 -5.73
CA LYS A 16 10.03 -15.05 -4.32
C LYS A 16 8.88 -14.03 -4.19
N TYR A 17 7.87 -14.15 -5.05
CA TYR A 17 6.73 -13.21 -5.17
C TYR A 17 5.97 -12.96 -3.86
N THR A 18 5.96 -13.89 -2.91
CA THR A 18 5.31 -13.72 -1.59
C THR A 18 6.18 -13.00 -0.57
N GLU A 19 7.49 -12.92 -0.79
CA GLU A 19 8.47 -12.41 0.17
C GLU A 19 9.06 -11.06 -0.25
N ARG A 20 9.13 -10.78 -1.57
CA ARG A 20 9.87 -9.64 -2.12
C ARG A 20 9.11 -8.95 -3.24
N GLY A 21 9.31 -7.64 -3.33
CA GLY A 21 8.75 -6.79 -4.37
C GLY A 21 9.25 -5.36 -4.25
N ASP A 22 8.99 -4.57 -5.28
CA ASP A 22 9.33 -3.14 -5.31
C ASP A 22 8.14 -2.28 -4.91
N ILE A 23 8.42 -1.21 -4.16
CA ILE A 23 7.41 -0.19 -3.86
C ILE A 23 7.31 0.74 -5.07
N ILE A 24 6.17 0.68 -5.76
CA ILE A 24 5.92 1.51 -6.94
C ILE A 24 5.13 2.78 -6.63
N TRP A 25 4.40 2.80 -5.51
CA TRP A 25 3.61 3.95 -5.09
C TRP A 25 3.46 4.02 -3.58
N ARG A 26 3.34 5.24 -3.04
CA ARG A 26 3.00 5.51 -1.65
C ARG A 26 1.84 6.48 -1.60
N PHE A 27 0.78 6.09 -0.91
CA PHE A 27 -0.39 6.95 -0.74
C PHE A 27 -0.15 8.04 0.29
N THR A 28 -0.74 9.20 0.07
CA THR A 28 -0.88 10.23 1.11
C THR A 28 -2.07 9.91 2.02
N LEU A 29 -2.13 10.54 3.20
CA LEU A 29 -3.24 10.33 4.14
C LEU A 29 -4.62 10.55 3.51
N SER A 30 -4.79 11.63 2.74
CA SER A 30 -6.06 11.92 2.06
C SER A 30 -6.41 10.87 0.99
N GLN A 31 -5.41 10.29 0.31
CA GLN A 31 -5.65 9.20 -0.63
C GLN A 31 -6.06 7.91 0.09
N VAL A 32 -5.47 7.65 1.27
CA VAL A 32 -5.85 6.51 2.12
C VAL A 32 -7.30 6.65 2.60
N GLU A 33 -7.73 7.82 3.04
CA GLU A 33 -9.13 8.09 3.40
C GLU A 33 -10.08 7.81 2.23
N TRP A 34 -9.73 8.28 1.03
CA TRP A 34 -10.50 7.99 -0.17
C TRP A 34 -10.59 6.48 -0.45
N LEU A 35 -9.47 5.74 -0.31
CA LEU A 35 -9.45 4.28 -0.51
C LEU A 35 -10.36 3.56 0.51
N LYS A 36 -10.37 4.00 1.77
CA LYS A 36 -11.24 3.47 2.82
C LYS A 36 -12.71 3.73 2.51
N ASP A 37 -13.06 4.94 2.07
CA ASP A 37 -14.44 5.31 1.80
C ASP A 37 -15.03 4.66 0.54
N ASN A 38 -14.18 4.37 -0.45
CA ASN A 38 -14.58 3.63 -1.64
C ASN A 38 -14.51 2.10 -1.45
N GLY A 39 -14.14 1.62 -0.26
CA GLY A 39 -14.09 0.19 0.05
C GLY A 39 -12.96 -0.57 -0.65
N HIS A 40 -11.92 0.12 -1.12
CA HIS A 40 -10.73 -0.52 -1.72
C HIS A 40 -9.82 -1.15 -0.67
N ILE A 41 -9.87 -0.66 0.58
CA ILE A 41 -9.15 -1.21 1.73
C ILE A 41 -10.07 -1.22 2.97
N PRO A 42 -9.83 -2.11 3.94
CA PRO A 42 -10.55 -2.11 5.22
C PRO A 42 -10.38 -0.78 5.96
N LYS A 43 -11.44 -0.33 6.64
CA LYS A 43 -11.38 0.91 7.44
C LYS A 43 -10.54 0.74 8.71
N ASP A 44 -10.45 -0.48 9.22
CA ASP A 44 -9.94 -0.84 10.55
C ASP A 44 -8.56 -1.54 10.54
N PHE A 45 -7.80 -1.41 9.46
CA PHE A 45 -6.40 -1.86 9.41
C PHE A 45 -5.53 -1.06 10.40
#